data_AF-A0A7L7Z3P2-F1
#
_entry.id   AF-A0A7L7Z3P2-F1
#
_cell.length_a   1.000
_cell.length_b   1.000
_cell.length_c   1.000
_cell.angle_alpha   90.00
_cell.angle_beta   90.00
_cell.angle_gamma   90.00
#
_symmetry.space_group_name_H-M   'P 1'
#
loop_
_entity.id
_entity.type
_entity.pdbx_description
1 polymer ?
#
loop_
_entity_poly.entity_id
_entity_poly.type
_entity_poly.pdbx_seq_one_letter_code
_entity_poly.pdbx_strand_id
1 'polypeptide(L)'
;MPAQDAYLRRLETLLHAIEGIDGVTDEGKRLATQAVQRVLETWTNDPFLLESSDTMPSFWDEADEVLAALPNVPSDEPAALHAWARNLTFKLINQVDSYIEYDEGSPRQRASAFDLQRNLASDIQDIATSETGERMQARADKVLAGIENTERSVQVAAGNVGGTKLFEYFGDYADSQLKAANFFRWATILLISAGGIVSLALPLPGRADWATVAARLSVLAAVVGLAAYCGRQSTHHRRIADWARALEVQLKSLPAFIEPIQADEQRDGIYAAFARRILGNPPDGSSANSDTTELSMTQVIDLLSVVIKKA
;
A
#
# COMPACT_ATOMS: atom_id res chain seq x y z
N MET A 1 66.75 9.28 7.79
CA MET A 1 66.22 10.61 8.09
C MET A 1 65.43 11.28 6.96
N PRO A 2 65.88 11.41 5.69
CA PRO A 2 65.08 12.13 4.69
C PRO A 2 63.71 11.49 4.36
N ALA A 3 63.55 10.18 4.54
CA ALA A 3 62.27 9.49 4.38
C ALA A 3 61.27 9.78 5.52
N GLN A 4 61.76 10.05 6.74
CA GLN A 4 60.92 10.26 7.92
C GLN A 4 60.11 11.57 7.83
N ASP A 5 60.77 12.66 7.41
CA ASP A 5 60.11 13.95 7.17
C ASP A 5 59.13 13.91 5.99
N ALA A 6 59.26 12.94 5.08
CA ALA A 6 58.35 12.76 3.97
C ALA A 6 57.00 12.16 4.43
N TYR A 7 57.04 11.17 5.34
CA TYR A 7 55.83 10.54 5.86
C TYR A 7 55.01 11.49 6.75
N LEU A 8 55.66 12.27 7.62
CA LEU A 8 54.98 13.28 8.43
C LEU A 8 54.20 14.27 7.57
N ARG A 9 54.87 14.87 6.58
CA ARG A 9 54.22 15.80 5.64
C ARG A 9 53.08 15.15 4.87
N ARG A 10 53.21 13.86 4.53
CA ARG A 10 52.14 13.11 3.87
C ARG A 10 50.92 12.93 4.78
N LEU A 11 51.10 12.55 6.05
CA LEU A 11 50.00 12.42 7.00
C LEU A 11 49.28 13.76 7.24
N GLU A 12 50.03 14.85 7.40
CA GLU A 12 49.46 16.20 7.52
C GLU A 12 48.65 16.59 6.27
N THR A 13 49.17 16.28 5.09
CA THR A 13 48.45 16.50 3.83
C THR A 13 47.16 15.67 3.77
N LEU A 14 47.18 14.44 4.26
CA LEU A 14 45.99 13.57 4.29
C LEU A 14 44.92 14.09 5.26
N LEU A 15 45.32 14.62 6.42
CA LEU A 15 44.37 15.26 7.35
C LEU A 15 43.60 16.39 6.68
N HIS A 16 44.31 17.28 5.98
CA HIS A 16 43.67 18.34 5.19
C HIS A 16 42.84 17.80 4.02
N ALA A 17 43.27 16.72 3.38
CA ALA A 17 42.51 16.10 2.31
C ALA A 17 41.17 15.55 2.81
N ILE A 18 41.14 14.86 3.96
CA ILE A 18 39.91 14.30 4.56
C ILE A 18 38.86 15.38 4.82
N GLU A 19 39.27 16.54 5.34
CA GLU A 19 38.36 17.67 5.59
C GLU A 19 37.68 18.16 4.31
N GLY A 20 38.42 18.17 3.19
CA GLY A 20 37.97 18.66 1.88
C GLY A 20 37.18 17.66 1.03
N ILE A 21 36.94 16.42 1.48
CA ILE A 21 36.12 15.46 0.72
C ILE A 21 34.65 15.83 0.85
N ASP A 22 33.99 16.15 -0.25
CA ASP A 22 32.54 16.39 -0.28
C ASP A 22 31.77 15.07 -0.45
N GLY A 23 30.50 15.04 -0.05
CA GLY A 23 29.59 13.89 -0.27
C GLY A 23 29.67 12.75 0.76
N VAL A 24 30.71 12.75 1.59
CA VAL A 24 30.90 11.80 2.70
C VAL A 24 30.30 12.33 4.01
N THR A 25 29.96 11.43 4.93
CA THR A 25 29.36 11.82 6.22
C THR A 25 30.37 12.48 7.14
N ASP A 26 29.90 13.39 8.00
CA ASP A 26 30.74 14.05 9.02
C ASP A 26 31.39 13.03 9.96
N GLU A 27 30.68 11.94 10.25
CA GLU A 27 31.16 10.86 11.09
C GLU A 27 32.24 10.02 10.38
N GLY A 28 32.10 9.76 9.08
CA GLY A 28 33.14 9.15 8.27
C GLY A 28 34.41 9.99 8.22
N LYS A 29 34.28 11.33 8.09
CA LYS A 29 35.42 12.26 8.19
C LYS A 29 36.08 12.20 9.56
N ARG A 30 35.30 12.25 10.64
CA ARG A 30 35.80 12.17 12.02
C ARG A 30 36.64 10.92 12.25
N LEU A 31 36.13 9.76 11.83
CA LEU A 31 36.80 8.47 11.99
C LEU A 31 38.06 8.33 11.13
N ALA A 32 38.02 8.81 9.88
CA ALA A 32 39.19 8.86 9.01
C ALA A 32 40.29 9.75 9.61
N THR A 33 39.93 10.93 10.12
CA THR A 33 40.84 11.84 10.82
C THR A 33 41.45 11.17 12.06
N GLN A 34 40.63 10.49 12.87
CA GLN A 34 41.08 9.76 14.06
C GLN A 34 42.10 8.67 13.70
N ALA A 35 41.87 7.89 12.64
CA ALA A 35 42.81 6.87 12.18
C ALA A 35 44.16 7.46 11.76
N VAL A 36 44.17 8.56 11.01
CA VAL A 36 45.41 9.25 10.61
C VAL A 36 46.13 9.87 11.81
N GLN A 37 45.39 10.50 12.72
CA GLN A 37 45.95 11.03 13.97
C GLN A 37 46.60 9.91 14.80
N ARG A 38 46.02 8.71 14.83
CA ARG A 38 46.58 7.56 15.52
C ARG A 38 47.96 7.16 14.99
N VAL A 39 48.10 7.12 13.67
CA VAL A 39 49.39 6.85 13.01
C VAL A 39 50.39 7.96 13.35
N LEU A 40 49.96 9.22 13.30
CA LEU A 40 50.80 10.37 13.61
C LEU A 40 51.29 10.39 15.07
N GLU A 41 50.40 10.12 16.02
CA GLU A 41 50.72 10.02 17.44
C GLU A 41 51.69 8.88 17.72
N THR A 42 51.45 7.71 17.11
CA THR A 42 52.33 6.54 17.24
C THR A 42 53.72 6.87 16.71
N TRP A 43 53.80 7.48 15.53
CA TRP A 43 55.06 7.91 14.94
C TRP A 43 55.82 8.92 15.81
N THR A 44 55.10 9.87 16.41
CA THR A 44 55.71 10.93 17.23
C THR A 44 56.21 10.42 18.57
N ASN A 45 55.47 9.52 19.20
CA ASN A 45 55.77 9.02 20.54
C ASN A 45 56.74 7.84 20.51
N ASP A 46 56.55 6.89 19.59
CA ASP A 46 57.28 5.63 19.51
C ASP A 46 57.51 5.22 18.03
N PRO A 47 58.37 5.92 17.28
CA PRO A 47 58.58 5.67 15.84
C PRO A 47 59.06 4.25 15.54
N PHE A 48 59.76 3.61 16.49
CA PHE A 48 60.23 2.23 16.38
C PHE A 48 59.11 1.22 16.12
N LEU A 49 57.86 1.50 16.51
CA LEU A 49 56.72 0.62 16.24
C LEU A 49 56.34 0.56 14.75
N LEU A 50 56.75 1.55 13.95
CA LEU A 50 56.37 1.71 12.55
C LEU A 50 57.55 1.51 11.58
N GLU A 51 58.78 1.49 12.11
CA GLU A 51 59.99 1.24 11.34
C GLU A 51 60.18 -0.26 11.08
N SER A 52 60.81 -0.59 9.95
CA SER A 52 61.22 -1.96 9.67
C SER A 52 62.32 -2.40 10.64
N SER A 53 62.27 -3.65 11.06
CA SER A 53 63.39 -4.32 11.73
C SER A 53 63.92 -5.44 10.84
N ASP A 54 64.96 -6.15 11.30
CA ASP A 54 65.47 -7.33 10.60
C ASP A 54 64.42 -8.45 10.50
N THR A 55 63.37 -8.40 11.34
CA THR A 55 62.33 -9.41 11.42
C THR A 55 60.95 -8.93 10.94
N MET A 56 60.76 -7.61 10.78
CA MET A 56 59.44 -7.03 10.49
C MET A 56 59.51 -6.01 9.32
N PRO A 57 58.62 -6.13 8.31
CA PRO A 57 58.50 -5.13 7.26
C PRO A 57 58.07 -3.77 7.84
N SER A 58 58.37 -2.68 7.13
CA SER A 58 57.93 -1.35 7.57
C SER A 58 56.42 -1.22 7.43
N PHE A 59 55.76 -0.63 8.42
CA PHE A 59 54.35 -0.22 8.32
C PHE A 59 54.09 0.56 7.02
N TRP A 60 55.04 1.41 6.62
CA TRP A 60 54.89 2.27 5.46
C TRP A 60 54.79 1.49 4.14
N ASP A 61 55.47 0.35 4.02
CA ASP A 61 55.39 -0.50 2.84
C ASP A 61 53.98 -1.08 2.68
N GLU A 62 53.30 -1.37 3.80
CA GLU A 62 51.95 -1.91 3.80
C GLU A 62 50.85 -0.84 3.76
N ALA A 63 51.10 0.31 4.36
CA ALA A 63 50.15 1.41 4.44
C ALA A 63 50.11 2.23 3.14
N ASP A 64 51.15 2.17 2.31
CA ASP A 64 51.29 3.03 1.13
C ASP A 64 50.13 2.92 0.15
N GLU A 65 49.64 1.69 -0.08
CA GLU A 65 48.46 1.42 -0.91
C GLU A 65 47.20 2.08 -0.32
N VAL A 66 46.99 1.93 0.99
CA VAL A 66 45.83 2.50 1.68
C VAL A 66 45.89 4.03 1.67
N LEU A 67 47.05 4.61 1.95
CA LEU A 67 47.24 6.07 1.94
C LEU A 67 47.09 6.65 0.53
N ALA A 68 47.51 5.93 -0.51
CA ALA A 68 47.34 6.33 -1.90
C ALA A 68 45.89 6.18 -2.40
N ALA A 69 45.07 5.37 -1.74
CA ALA A 69 43.67 5.15 -2.11
C ALA A 69 42.74 6.30 -1.68
N LEU A 70 43.12 7.13 -0.68
CA LEU A 70 42.24 8.18 -0.14
C LEU A 70 41.65 9.12 -1.22
N PRO A 71 42.41 9.63 -2.21
CA PRO A 71 41.87 10.51 -3.25
C PRO A 71 40.82 9.84 -4.15
N ASN A 72 40.79 8.51 -4.18
CA ASN A 72 39.88 7.71 -4.99
C ASN A 72 38.71 7.14 -4.18
N VAL A 73 38.57 7.52 -2.90
CA VAL A 73 37.45 7.10 -2.08
C VAL A 73 36.14 7.64 -2.68
N PRO A 74 35.19 6.78 -3.07
CA PRO A 74 33.93 7.22 -3.68
C PRO A 74 33.19 8.17 -2.74
N SER A 75 32.93 9.40 -3.20
CA SER A 75 32.19 10.40 -2.44
C SER A 75 30.67 10.18 -2.46
N ASP A 76 30.19 9.31 -3.34
CA ASP A 76 28.77 8.93 -3.48
C ASP A 76 28.38 7.76 -2.55
N GLU A 77 29.34 7.12 -1.90
CA GLU A 77 29.11 6.06 -0.93
C GLU A 77 29.34 6.56 0.51
N PRO A 78 28.28 6.71 1.33
CA PRO A 78 28.39 7.27 2.69
C PRO A 78 29.44 6.56 3.57
N ALA A 79 29.60 5.25 3.38
CA ALA A 79 30.47 4.38 4.16
C ALA A 79 31.90 4.23 3.60
N ALA A 80 32.24 4.91 2.50
CA ALA A 80 33.52 4.71 1.84
C ALA A 80 34.70 5.18 2.69
N LEU A 81 34.53 6.30 3.41
CA LEU A 81 35.53 6.76 4.38
C LEU A 81 35.67 5.82 5.59
N HIS A 82 34.59 5.21 6.06
CA HIS A 82 34.66 4.20 7.13
C HIS A 82 35.46 2.97 6.69
N ALA A 83 35.24 2.51 5.45
CA ALA A 83 35.99 1.38 4.90
C ALA A 83 37.47 1.70 4.76
N TRP A 84 37.80 2.89 4.28
CA TRP A 84 39.18 3.38 4.20
C TRP A 84 39.84 3.48 5.59
N ALA A 85 39.19 4.17 6.54
CA ALA A 85 39.69 4.37 7.89
C ALA A 85 39.95 3.03 8.59
N ARG A 86 39.00 2.10 8.48
CA ARG A 86 39.13 0.74 9.00
C ARG A 86 40.33 -0.01 8.41
N ASN A 87 40.58 0.09 7.11
CA ASN A 87 41.72 -0.57 6.47
C ASN A 87 43.04 -0.02 7.02
N LEU A 88 43.15 1.31 7.16
CA LEU A 88 44.32 1.95 7.77
C LEU A 88 44.53 1.50 9.22
N THR A 89 43.47 1.50 10.03
CA THR A 89 43.52 1.02 11.43
C THR A 89 43.93 -0.46 11.51
N PHE A 90 43.43 -1.32 10.62
CA PHE A 90 43.84 -2.74 10.56
C PHE A 90 45.31 -2.91 10.20
N LYS A 91 45.83 -2.13 9.25
CA LYS A 91 47.26 -2.15 8.93
C LYS A 91 48.11 -1.79 10.15
N LEU A 92 47.68 -0.79 10.90
CA LEU A 92 48.37 -0.38 12.11
C LEU A 92 48.29 -1.44 13.22
N ILE A 93 47.15 -2.10 13.41
CA ILE A 93 47.03 -3.21 14.36
C ILE A 93 47.94 -4.37 13.99
N ASN A 94 47.94 -4.81 12.72
CA ASN A 94 48.78 -5.93 12.29
C ASN A 94 50.27 -5.65 12.50
N GLN A 95 50.70 -4.40 12.29
CA GLN A 95 52.07 -3.98 12.59
C GLN A 95 52.37 -4.09 14.08
N VAL A 96 51.49 -3.56 14.94
CA VAL A 96 51.66 -3.59 16.39
C VAL A 96 51.64 -5.02 16.92
N ASP A 97 50.77 -5.88 16.40
CA ASP A 97 50.71 -7.30 16.75
C ASP A 97 52.01 -8.02 16.36
N SER A 98 52.53 -7.76 15.16
CA SER A 98 53.82 -8.32 14.72
C SER A 98 54.95 -7.88 15.64
N TYR A 99 54.99 -6.60 16.01
CA TYR A 99 55.98 -6.06 16.95
C TYR A 99 55.93 -6.76 18.32
N ILE A 100 54.71 -7.02 18.84
CA ILE A 100 54.52 -7.74 20.10
C ILE A 100 54.94 -9.21 19.98
N GLU A 101 54.59 -9.88 18.87
CA GLU A 101 54.88 -11.31 18.64
C GLU A 101 56.38 -11.59 18.55
N TYR A 102 57.14 -10.72 17.88
CA TYR A 102 58.60 -10.86 17.77
C TYR A 102 59.36 -10.47 19.05
N ASP A 103 58.65 -10.07 20.11
CA ASP A 103 59.19 -9.60 21.41
C ASP A 103 60.29 -8.54 21.25
N GLU A 104 60.15 -7.68 20.24
CA GLU A 104 61.15 -6.65 19.97
C GLU A 104 61.01 -5.48 20.95
N GLY A 105 62.17 -5.03 21.45
CA GLY A 105 62.29 -3.81 22.22
C GLY A 105 62.16 -3.90 23.74
N SER A 106 62.23 -2.72 24.35
CA SER A 106 62.28 -2.54 25.80
C SER A 106 60.91 -2.81 26.45
N PRO A 107 60.87 -3.11 27.77
CA PRO A 107 59.61 -3.21 28.52
C PRO A 107 58.69 -1.99 28.38
N ARG A 108 59.26 -0.79 28.17
CA ARG A 108 58.48 0.44 27.92
C ARG A 108 57.80 0.42 26.56
N GLN A 109 58.50 0.00 25.51
CA GLN A 109 57.95 -0.10 24.15
C GLN A 109 56.86 -1.18 24.06
N ARG A 110 57.02 -2.28 24.79
CA ARG A 110 55.94 -3.29 24.90
C ARG A 110 54.70 -2.74 25.58
N ALA A 111 54.88 -1.98 26.66
CA ALA A 111 53.74 -1.33 27.32
C ALA A 111 53.01 -0.36 26.40
N SER A 112 53.75 0.47 25.63
CA SER A 112 53.12 1.39 24.67
C SER A 112 52.47 0.66 23.49
N ALA A 113 53.06 -0.43 22.99
CA ALA A 113 52.43 -1.29 21.98
C ALA A 113 51.10 -1.88 22.47
N PHE A 114 51.03 -2.41 23.70
CA PHE A 114 49.77 -2.92 24.27
C PHE A 114 48.71 -1.83 24.47
N ASP A 115 49.12 -0.64 24.92
CA ASP A 115 48.19 0.47 25.08
C ASP A 115 47.68 0.96 23.71
N LEU A 116 48.53 1.00 22.70
CA LEU A 116 48.14 1.31 21.33
C LEU A 116 47.17 0.26 20.78
N GLN A 117 47.47 -1.03 20.93
CA GLN A 117 46.61 -2.13 20.50
C GLN A 117 45.21 -2.03 21.12
N ARG A 118 45.11 -1.73 22.42
CA ARG A 118 43.82 -1.55 23.11
C ARG A 118 43.02 -0.40 22.50
N ASN A 119 43.68 0.71 22.21
CA ASN A 119 43.00 1.87 21.66
C ASN A 119 42.55 1.64 20.22
N LEU A 120 43.38 0.99 19.39
CA LEU A 120 43.02 0.62 18.01
C LEU A 120 41.83 -0.34 17.96
N ALA A 121 41.75 -1.29 18.90
CA ALA A 121 40.61 -2.19 19.02
C ALA A 121 39.30 -1.42 19.32
N SER A 122 39.38 -0.39 20.16
CA SER A 122 38.26 0.52 20.41
C SER A 122 37.86 1.29 19.15
N ASP A 123 38.83 1.84 18.43
CA ASP A 123 38.60 2.60 17.19
C ASP A 123 37.90 1.73 16.13
N ILE A 124 38.26 0.44 15.99
CA ILE A 124 37.58 -0.49 15.08
C ILE A 124 36.11 -0.71 15.47
N GLN A 125 35.84 -0.86 16.76
CA GLN A 125 34.47 -1.06 17.25
C GLN A 125 33.60 0.19 17.00
N ASP A 126 34.16 1.37 17.18
CA ASP A 126 33.49 2.64 16.88
C ASP A 126 33.22 2.78 15.37
N ILE A 127 34.18 2.45 14.52
CA ILE A 127 33.99 2.46 13.06
C ILE A 127 32.89 1.49 12.62
N ALA A 128 32.85 0.28 13.17
CA ALA A 128 31.87 -0.75 12.81
C ALA A 128 30.44 -0.39 13.23
N THR A 129 30.27 0.22 14.41
CA THR A 129 28.96 0.65 14.91
C THR A 129 28.43 1.84 14.11
N SER A 130 29.29 2.80 13.78
CA SER A 130 28.96 3.95 12.94
C SER A 130 28.51 3.55 11.52
N GLU A 131 29.27 2.69 10.83
CA GLU A 131 28.93 2.22 9.48
C GLU A 131 27.55 1.51 9.46
N THR A 132 27.24 0.75 10.52
CA THR A 132 25.96 0.07 10.67
C THR A 132 24.81 1.07 10.85
N GLY A 133 25.03 2.12 11.63
CA GLY A 133 24.07 3.21 11.85
C GLY A 133 23.72 3.95 10.56
N GLU A 134 24.74 4.35 9.79
CA GLU A 134 24.54 5.09 8.53
C GLU A 134 23.87 4.25 7.45
N ARG A 135 24.25 2.97 7.32
CA ARG A 135 23.56 2.04 6.41
C ARG A 135 22.10 1.84 6.77
N MET A 136 21.78 1.83 8.06
CA MET A 136 20.40 1.74 8.54
C MET A 136 19.61 2.99 8.19
N GLN A 137 20.21 4.18 8.35
CA GLN A 137 19.58 5.45 8.00
C GLN A 137 19.37 5.60 6.48
N ALA A 138 20.39 5.30 5.66
CA ALA A 138 20.25 5.32 4.21
C ALA A 138 19.19 4.33 3.69
N ARG A 139 19.05 3.16 4.35
CA ARG A 139 17.94 2.24 4.08
C ARG A 139 16.60 2.80 4.52
N ALA A 140 16.51 3.44 5.68
CA ALA A 140 15.29 4.08 6.15
C ALA A 140 14.85 5.20 5.19
N ASP A 141 15.75 6.06 4.73
CA ASP A 141 15.45 7.13 3.78
C ASP A 141 15.00 6.58 2.42
N LYS A 142 15.64 5.50 1.94
CA LYS A 142 15.22 4.82 0.71
C LYS A 142 13.87 4.14 0.85
N VAL A 143 13.56 3.59 2.03
CA VAL A 143 12.24 3.02 2.35
C VAL A 143 11.19 4.13 2.45
N LEU A 144 11.50 5.26 3.07
CA LEU A 144 10.60 6.43 3.15
C LEU A 144 10.32 7.02 1.77
N ALA A 145 11.34 7.23 0.94
CA ALA A 145 11.18 7.65 -0.46
C ALA A 145 10.39 6.61 -1.28
N GLY A 146 10.56 5.32 -0.98
CA GLY A 146 9.76 4.23 -1.54
C GLY A 146 8.30 4.28 -1.10
N ILE A 147 8.02 4.59 0.16
CA ILE A 147 6.66 4.74 0.72
C ILE A 147 5.96 5.94 0.08
N GLU A 148 6.61 7.10 -0.01
CA GLU A 148 6.04 8.31 -0.64
C GLU A 148 5.67 8.08 -2.12
N ASN A 149 6.50 7.31 -2.84
CA ASN A 149 6.23 6.97 -4.24
C ASN A 149 5.16 5.86 -4.36
N THR A 150 5.08 4.96 -3.38
CA THR A 150 4.12 3.85 -3.35
C THR A 150 2.73 4.30 -2.92
N GLU A 151 2.59 5.21 -1.94
CA GLU A 151 1.30 5.74 -1.49
C GLU A 151 0.50 6.38 -2.62
N ARG A 152 1.16 7.19 -3.47
CA ARG A 152 0.54 7.83 -4.63
C ARG A 152 0.09 6.79 -5.68
N SER A 153 0.82 5.69 -5.83
CA SER A 153 0.48 4.61 -6.76
C SER A 153 -0.65 3.70 -6.25
N VAL A 154 -0.70 3.45 -4.94
CA VAL A 154 -1.72 2.60 -4.30
C VAL A 154 -3.08 3.32 -4.22
N GLN A 155 -3.12 4.63 -3.96
CA GLN A 155 -4.36 5.41 -3.99
C GLN A 155 -5.00 5.44 -5.38
N VAL A 156 -4.19 5.63 -6.43
CA VAL A 156 -4.68 5.67 -7.83
C VAL A 156 -5.07 4.27 -8.31
N ALA A 157 -4.33 3.22 -7.95
CA ALA A 157 -4.66 1.85 -8.31
C ALA A 157 -5.90 1.32 -7.57
N ALA A 158 -6.04 1.59 -6.27
CA ALA A 158 -7.23 1.19 -5.50
C ALA A 158 -8.49 1.97 -5.94
N GLY A 159 -8.35 3.26 -6.27
CA GLY A 159 -9.43 4.08 -6.83
C GLY A 159 -9.91 3.59 -8.19
N ASN A 160 -8.99 3.27 -9.11
CA ASN A 160 -9.34 2.79 -10.46
C ASN A 160 -9.86 1.34 -10.46
N VAL A 161 -9.31 0.44 -9.64
CA VAL A 161 -9.78 -0.95 -9.55
C VAL A 161 -11.11 -1.03 -8.80
N GLY A 162 -11.30 -0.25 -7.73
CA GLY A 162 -12.56 -0.16 -6.99
C GLY A 162 -13.69 0.45 -7.82
N GLY A 163 -13.42 1.53 -8.56
CA GLY A 163 -14.40 2.15 -9.47
C GLY A 163 -14.82 1.23 -10.61
N THR A 164 -13.87 0.47 -11.18
CA THR A 164 -14.14 -0.49 -12.26
C THR A 164 -15.05 -1.63 -11.81
N LYS A 165 -14.75 -2.22 -10.65
CA LYS A 165 -15.56 -3.32 -10.09
C LYS A 165 -16.95 -2.89 -9.66
N LEU A 166 -17.11 -1.63 -9.23
CA LEU A 166 -18.39 -1.14 -8.71
C LEU A 166 -19.43 -0.93 -9.83
N PHE A 167 -19.05 -0.37 -10.99
CA PHE A 167 -20.00 -0.26 -12.09
C PHE A 167 -20.33 -1.62 -12.72
N GLU A 168 -19.36 -2.54 -12.80
CA GLU A 168 -19.59 -3.92 -13.28
C GLU A 168 -20.65 -4.61 -12.41
N TYR A 169 -20.51 -4.50 -11.08
CA TYR A 169 -21.46 -5.04 -10.13
C TYR A 169 -22.88 -4.49 -10.32
N PHE A 170 -23.05 -3.17 -10.47
CA PHE A 170 -24.39 -2.58 -10.68
C PHE A 170 -24.98 -2.97 -12.05
N GLY A 171 -24.16 -3.13 -13.08
CA GLY A 171 -24.59 -3.64 -14.39
C GLY A 171 -25.10 -5.08 -14.30
N ASP A 172 -24.32 -5.97 -13.69
CA ASP A 172 -24.70 -7.37 -13.47
C ASP A 172 -25.95 -7.49 -12.59
N TYR A 173 -26.04 -6.66 -11.55
CA TYR A 173 -27.21 -6.60 -10.69
C TYR A 173 -28.44 -6.15 -11.48
N ALA A 174 -28.36 -5.08 -12.28
CA ALA A 174 -29.46 -4.63 -13.13
C ALA A 174 -29.95 -5.73 -14.09
N ASP A 175 -29.02 -6.44 -14.74
CA ASP A 175 -29.34 -7.52 -15.67
C ASP A 175 -30.00 -8.71 -14.96
N SER A 176 -29.55 -9.05 -13.75
CA SER A 176 -30.19 -10.11 -12.94
C SER A 176 -31.63 -9.75 -12.55
N GLN A 177 -31.88 -8.48 -12.20
CA GLN A 177 -33.20 -7.98 -11.83
C GLN A 177 -34.13 -7.90 -13.05
N LEU A 178 -33.63 -7.53 -14.23
CA LEU A 178 -34.40 -7.60 -15.48
C LEU A 178 -34.81 -9.03 -15.84
N LYS A 179 -33.92 -10.02 -15.64
CA LYS A 179 -34.26 -11.43 -15.84
C LYS A 179 -35.38 -11.87 -14.90
N ALA A 180 -35.30 -11.51 -13.62
CA ALA A 180 -36.36 -11.78 -12.63
C ALA A 180 -37.68 -11.10 -13.02
N ALA A 181 -37.64 -9.82 -13.42
CA ALA A 181 -38.82 -9.10 -13.88
C ALA A 181 -39.49 -9.78 -15.08
N ASN A 182 -38.70 -10.22 -16.05
CA ASN A 182 -39.20 -10.93 -17.24
C ASN A 182 -39.79 -12.30 -16.88
N PHE A 183 -39.17 -13.02 -15.94
CA PHE A 183 -39.73 -14.27 -15.42
C PHE A 183 -41.12 -14.06 -14.82
N PHE A 184 -41.29 -13.07 -13.93
CA PHE A 184 -42.59 -12.77 -13.35
C PHE A 184 -43.62 -12.29 -14.38
N ARG A 185 -43.18 -11.55 -15.40
CA ARG A 185 -44.06 -11.16 -16.52
C ARG A 185 -44.59 -12.38 -17.26
N TRP A 186 -43.72 -13.33 -17.61
CA TRP A 186 -44.12 -14.58 -18.26
C TRP A 186 -45.01 -15.43 -17.36
N ALA A 187 -44.71 -15.49 -16.06
CA ALA A 187 -45.57 -16.17 -15.08
C ALA A 187 -46.98 -15.56 -15.02
N THR A 188 -47.11 -14.22 -15.01
CA THR A 188 -48.42 -13.54 -15.08
C THR A 188 -49.18 -13.92 -16.37
N ILE A 189 -48.52 -13.90 -17.53
CA ILE A 189 -49.14 -14.26 -18.81
C ILE A 189 -49.62 -15.71 -18.78
N LEU A 190 -48.80 -16.63 -18.27
CA LEU A 190 -49.15 -18.05 -18.15
C LEU A 190 -50.32 -18.28 -17.19
N LEU A 191 -50.34 -17.61 -16.03
CA LEU A 191 -51.43 -17.72 -15.06
C LEU A 191 -52.77 -17.24 -15.64
N ILE A 192 -52.78 -16.08 -16.30
CA ILE A 192 -53.99 -15.55 -16.95
C ILE A 192 -54.45 -16.47 -18.07
N SER A 193 -53.52 -16.97 -18.89
CA SER A 193 -53.83 -17.88 -20.00
C SER A 193 -54.40 -19.21 -19.48
N ALA A 194 -53.78 -19.81 -18.46
CA ALA A 194 -54.26 -21.05 -17.85
C ALA A 194 -55.63 -20.86 -17.20
N GLY A 195 -55.85 -19.74 -16.49
CA GLY A 195 -57.15 -19.40 -15.93
C GLY A 195 -58.24 -19.28 -17.00
N GLY A 196 -57.92 -18.67 -18.15
CA GLY A 196 -58.80 -18.60 -19.31
C GLY A 196 -59.16 -19.97 -19.89
N ILE A 197 -58.16 -20.85 -20.07
CA ILE A 197 -58.36 -22.22 -20.57
C ILE A 197 -59.24 -23.03 -19.61
N VAL A 198 -58.94 -22.98 -18.31
CA VAL A 198 -59.75 -23.68 -17.29
C VAL A 198 -61.19 -23.17 -17.29
N SER A 199 -61.40 -21.86 -17.43
CA SER A 199 -62.73 -21.26 -17.53
C SER A 199 -63.52 -21.77 -18.74
N LEU A 200 -62.85 -21.95 -19.89
CA LEU A 200 -63.45 -22.48 -21.13
C LEU A 200 -63.72 -23.99 -21.08
N ALA A 201 -62.89 -24.76 -20.38
CA ALA A 201 -63.01 -26.21 -20.29
C ALA A 201 -64.13 -26.68 -19.35
N LEU A 202 -64.57 -25.82 -18.42
CA LEU A 202 -65.62 -26.18 -17.46
C LEU A 202 -67.02 -26.10 -18.10
N PRO A 203 -67.88 -27.14 -17.96
CA PRO A 203 -69.20 -27.21 -18.59
C PRO A 203 -70.13 -26.10 -18.09
N LEU A 204 -70.82 -25.40 -19.01
CA LEU A 204 -71.72 -24.28 -18.69
C LEU A 204 -72.69 -24.65 -17.56
N PRO A 205 -72.87 -23.78 -16.55
CA PRO A 205 -73.77 -24.07 -15.44
C PRO A 205 -75.19 -24.27 -15.97
N GLY A 206 -75.82 -25.37 -15.54
CA GLY A 206 -77.25 -25.60 -15.78
C GLY A 206 -78.11 -24.53 -15.10
N ARG A 207 -79.39 -24.46 -15.47
CA ARG A 207 -80.34 -23.52 -14.86
C ARG A 207 -80.44 -23.84 -13.36
N ALA A 208 -79.95 -22.93 -12.51
CA ALA A 208 -79.97 -22.95 -11.04
C ALA A 208 -78.86 -23.73 -10.28
N ASP A 209 -77.64 -23.84 -10.81
CA ASP A 209 -76.48 -24.33 -10.03
C ASP A 209 -75.56 -23.20 -9.52
N TRP A 210 -75.97 -22.58 -8.41
CA TRP A 210 -75.20 -21.51 -7.75
C TRP A 210 -73.87 -21.99 -7.14
N ALA A 211 -73.76 -23.27 -6.77
CA ALA A 211 -72.54 -23.83 -6.21
C ALA A 211 -71.41 -23.84 -7.26
N THR A 212 -71.74 -24.23 -8.49
CA THR A 212 -70.79 -24.20 -9.62
C THR A 212 -70.35 -22.78 -9.97
N VAL A 213 -71.24 -21.78 -9.88
CA VAL A 213 -70.89 -20.37 -10.11
C VAL A 213 -69.95 -19.85 -9.02
N ALA A 214 -70.24 -20.12 -7.75
CA ALA A 214 -69.39 -19.70 -6.63
C ALA A 214 -67.99 -20.32 -6.72
N ALA A 215 -67.89 -21.63 -7.00
CA ALA A 215 -66.60 -22.30 -7.16
C ALA A 215 -65.75 -21.71 -8.29
N ARG A 216 -66.35 -21.39 -9.44
CA ARG A 216 -65.68 -20.72 -10.56
C ARG A 216 -65.17 -19.33 -10.18
N LEU A 217 -65.99 -18.56 -9.46
CA LEU A 217 -65.61 -17.22 -9.01
C LEU A 217 -64.42 -17.27 -8.05
N SER A 218 -64.39 -18.24 -7.13
CA SER A 218 -63.28 -18.45 -6.20
C SER A 218 -61.98 -18.81 -6.94
N VAL A 219 -62.04 -19.70 -7.94
CA VAL A 219 -60.87 -20.05 -8.77
C VAL A 219 -60.38 -18.84 -9.57
N LEU A 220 -61.31 -18.08 -10.17
CA LEU A 220 -60.97 -16.86 -10.90
C LEU A 220 -60.29 -15.83 -9.99
N ALA A 221 -60.85 -15.61 -8.79
CA ALA A 221 -60.29 -14.69 -7.81
C ALA A 221 -58.88 -15.11 -7.37
N ALA A 222 -58.66 -16.40 -7.16
CA ALA A 222 -57.33 -16.93 -6.82
C ALA A 222 -56.32 -16.70 -7.96
N VAL A 223 -56.70 -17.00 -9.21
CA VAL A 223 -55.82 -16.80 -10.39
C VAL A 223 -55.51 -15.32 -10.59
N VAL A 224 -56.51 -14.45 -10.49
CA VAL A 224 -56.34 -12.99 -10.61
C VAL A 224 -55.44 -12.46 -9.49
N GLY A 225 -55.61 -12.93 -8.26
CA GLY A 225 -54.77 -12.55 -7.13
C GLY A 225 -53.30 -12.93 -7.33
N LEU A 226 -53.03 -14.15 -7.79
CA LEU A 226 -51.67 -14.61 -8.12
C LEU A 226 -51.07 -13.82 -9.30
N ALA A 227 -51.84 -13.60 -10.35
CA ALA A 227 -51.40 -12.82 -11.51
C ALA A 227 -51.06 -11.37 -11.14
N ALA A 228 -51.86 -10.75 -10.27
CA ALA A 228 -51.63 -9.41 -9.73
C ALA A 228 -50.36 -9.35 -8.88
N TYR A 229 -50.12 -10.35 -8.02
CA TYR A 229 -48.88 -10.47 -7.25
C TYR A 229 -47.65 -10.58 -8.15
N CYS A 230 -47.68 -11.47 -9.14
CA CYS A 230 -46.58 -11.61 -10.11
C CYS A 230 -46.37 -10.31 -10.92
N GLY A 231 -47.44 -9.60 -11.28
CA GLY A 231 -47.33 -8.30 -11.93
C GLY A 231 -46.67 -7.23 -11.04
N ARG A 232 -47.00 -7.21 -9.75
CA ARG A 232 -46.37 -6.34 -8.75
C ARG A 232 -44.89 -6.65 -8.60
N GLN A 233 -44.53 -7.94 -8.51
CA GLN A 233 -43.14 -8.38 -8.43
C GLN A 233 -42.35 -8.03 -9.70
N SER A 234 -42.94 -8.23 -10.88
CA SER A 234 -42.32 -7.81 -12.15
C SER A 234 -42.00 -6.31 -12.15
N THR A 235 -42.94 -5.48 -11.71
CA THR A 235 -42.75 -4.01 -11.64
C THR A 235 -41.67 -3.62 -10.64
N HIS A 236 -41.66 -4.25 -9.46
CA HIS A 236 -40.64 -4.03 -8.43
C HIS A 236 -39.23 -4.34 -8.95
N HIS A 237 -39.03 -5.52 -9.53
CA HIS A 237 -37.74 -5.91 -10.11
C HIS A 237 -37.30 -4.97 -11.25
N ARG A 238 -38.22 -4.43 -12.06
CA ARG A 238 -37.88 -3.42 -13.09
C ARG A 238 -37.40 -2.10 -12.47
N ARG A 239 -38.07 -1.61 -11.43
CA ARG A 239 -37.65 -0.37 -10.74
C ARG A 239 -36.25 -0.50 -10.15
N ILE A 240 -35.94 -1.66 -9.55
CA ILE A 240 -34.60 -1.95 -9.03
C ILE A 240 -33.57 -2.01 -10.18
N ALA A 241 -33.92 -2.65 -11.29
CA ALA A 241 -33.04 -2.70 -12.46
C ALA A 241 -32.75 -1.32 -13.05
N ASP A 242 -33.78 -0.48 -13.20
CA ASP A 242 -33.65 0.87 -13.74
C ASP A 242 -32.78 1.74 -12.82
N TRP A 243 -32.96 1.62 -11.50
CA TRP A 243 -32.11 2.27 -10.50
C TRP A 243 -30.65 1.82 -10.58
N ALA A 244 -30.41 0.51 -10.63
CA ALA A 244 -29.06 -0.05 -10.72
C ALA A 244 -28.36 0.34 -12.03
N ARG A 245 -29.08 0.34 -13.16
CA ARG A 245 -28.56 0.81 -14.44
C ARG A 245 -28.23 2.30 -14.43
N ALA A 246 -29.06 3.12 -13.76
CA ALA A 246 -28.76 4.54 -13.59
C ALA A 246 -27.49 4.76 -12.76
N LEU A 247 -27.25 3.94 -11.73
CA LEU A 247 -26.01 3.99 -10.94
C LEU A 247 -24.79 3.52 -11.74
N GLU A 248 -24.92 2.46 -12.54
CA GLU A 248 -23.86 2.00 -13.46
C GLU A 248 -23.41 3.15 -14.38
N VAL A 249 -24.38 3.82 -15.03
CA VAL A 249 -24.08 4.94 -15.94
C VAL A 249 -23.43 6.10 -15.21
N GLN A 250 -23.95 6.47 -14.03
CA GLN A 250 -23.38 7.55 -13.22
C GLN A 250 -21.95 7.23 -12.75
N LEU A 251 -21.68 6.00 -12.35
CA LEU A 251 -20.34 5.55 -11.95
C LEU A 251 -19.36 5.56 -13.13
N LYS A 252 -19.81 5.15 -14.32
CA LYS A 252 -18.99 5.18 -15.55
C LYS A 252 -18.69 6.60 -16.03
N SER A 253 -19.62 7.54 -15.84
CA SER A 253 -19.48 8.91 -16.34
C SER A 253 -18.81 9.87 -15.35
N LEU A 254 -18.81 9.56 -14.05
CA LEU A 254 -18.26 10.43 -13.02
C LEU A 254 -16.79 10.82 -13.26
N PRO A 255 -15.87 9.91 -13.64
CA PRO A 255 -14.47 10.30 -13.88
C PRO A 255 -14.33 11.37 -14.97
N ALA A 256 -15.06 11.21 -16.09
CA ALA A 256 -15.05 12.17 -17.19
C ALA A 256 -15.68 13.53 -16.79
N PHE A 257 -16.59 13.55 -15.82
CA PHE A 257 -17.18 14.78 -15.31
C PHE A 257 -16.24 15.54 -14.35
N ILE A 258 -15.42 14.82 -13.58
CA ILE A 258 -14.52 15.40 -12.57
C ILE A 258 -13.17 15.83 -13.17
N GLU A 259 -12.72 15.17 -14.24
CA GLU A 259 -11.46 15.45 -14.95
C GLU A 259 -11.18 16.94 -15.20
N PRO A 260 -12.11 17.76 -15.74
CA PRO A 260 -11.84 19.17 -16.04
C PRO A 260 -11.74 20.11 -14.82
N ILE A 261 -12.10 19.67 -13.62
CA ILE A 261 -12.10 20.51 -12.41
C ILE A 261 -10.67 20.59 -11.87
N GLN A 262 -10.02 21.76 -11.81
CA GLN A 262 -8.60 21.84 -11.39
C GLN A 262 -8.38 21.91 -9.88
N ALA A 263 -9.39 22.28 -9.10
CA ALA A 263 -9.30 22.39 -7.65
C ALA A 263 -9.63 21.06 -6.97
N ASP A 264 -8.64 20.44 -6.33
CA ASP A 264 -8.79 19.13 -5.67
C ASP A 264 -9.88 19.13 -4.59
N GLU A 265 -10.03 20.22 -3.84
CA GLU A 265 -11.06 20.37 -2.81
C GLU A 265 -12.50 20.31 -3.37
N GLN A 266 -12.70 20.77 -4.62
CA GLN A 266 -13.98 20.66 -5.31
C GLN A 266 -14.23 19.24 -5.82
N ARG A 267 -13.19 18.53 -6.26
CA ARG A 267 -13.27 17.12 -6.67
C ARG A 267 -13.69 16.24 -5.49
N ASP A 268 -13.05 16.42 -4.33
CA ASP A 268 -13.34 15.66 -3.12
C ASP A 268 -14.77 15.91 -2.62
N GLY A 269 -15.25 17.16 -2.71
CA GLY A 269 -16.63 17.51 -2.40
C GLY A 269 -17.65 16.78 -3.28
N ILE A 270 -17.36 16.64 -4.58
CA ILE A 270 -18.20 15.90 -5.53
C ILE A 270 -18.18 14.39 -5.23
N TYR A 271 -17.01 13.82 -4.96
CA TYR A 271 -16.90 12.40 -4.56
C TYR A 271 -17.67 12.12 -3.26
N ALA A 272 -17.58 12.99 -2.26
CA ALA A 272 -18.29 12.85 -1.00
C ALA A 272 -19.82 12.94 -1.18
N ALA A 273 -20.31 13.89 -1.99
CA ALA A 273 -21.72 14.01 -2.32
C ALA A 273 -22.25 12.79 -3.09
N PHE A 274 -21.45 12.28 -4.03
CA PHE A 274 -21.78 11.11 -4.82
C PHE A 274 -21.80 9.82 -3.99
N ALA A 275 -20.81 9.62 -3.12
CA ALA A 275 -20.75 8.49 -2.19
C ALA A 275 -21.98 8.45 -1.27
N ARG A 276 -22.40 9.60 -0.72
CA ARG A 276 -23.64 9.69 0.09
C ARG A 276 -24.89 9.27 -0.69
N ARG A 277 -24.94 9.54 -2.00
CA ARG A 277 -26.08 9.17 -2.85
C ARG A 277 -26.09 7.68 -3.19
N ILE A 278 -24.94 7.07 -3.45
CA ILE A 278 -24.82 5.62 -3.72
C ILE A 278 -25.11 4.80 -2.47
N LEU A 279 -24.61 5.24 -1.32
CA LEU A 279 -24.82 4.55 -0.04
C LEU A 279 -26.23 4.78 0.54
N GLY A 280 -27.06 5.59 -0.13
CA GLY A 280 -28.45 5.79 0.22
C GLY A 280 -29.33 4.56 -0.10
N ASN A 281 -30.46 4.45 0.59
CA ASN A 281 -31.39 3.34 0.38
C ASN A 281 -31.87 3.28 -1.09
N PRO A 282 -32.00 2.07 -1.68
CA PRO A 282 -32.70 1.87 -2.94
C PRO A 282 -34.12 2.46 -2.86
N PRO A 283 -34.78 2.77 -3.99
CA PRO A 283 -36.08 3.46 -4.03
C PRO A 283 -37.21 2.86 -3.18
N ASP A 284 -37.07 1.61 -2.71
CA ASP A 284 -38.05 0.93 -1.86
C ASP A 284 -37.65 0.85 -0.36
N GLY A 285 -36.52 1.43 0.06
CA GLY A 285 -35.96 1.26 1.40
C GLY A 285 -36.46 2.19 2.51
N SER A 286 -37.09 3.34 2.21
CA SER A 286 -37.76 4.17 3.22
C SER A 286 -38.41 5.41 2.60
N SER A 287 -39.71 5.32 2.27
CA SER A 287 -40.71 6.41 2.33
C SER A 287 -42.07 5.85 1.91
N ALA A 288 -42.61 4.92 2.69
CA ALA A 288 -44.03 4.62 2.67
C ALA A 288 -44.77 5.78 3.36
N ASN A 289 -44.95 6.89 2.65
CA ASN A 289 -45.91 7.94 2.98
C ASN A 289 -46.22 8.72 1.70
N SER A 290 -47.26 8.27 0.99
CA SER A 290 -48.33 9.10 0.41
C SER A 290 -49.13 8.30 -0.62
N ASP A 291 -50.40 8.08 -0.30
CA ASP A 291 -51.54 8.25 -1.20
C ASP A 291 -51.32 7.85 -2.67
N THR A 292 -51.13 6.56 -2.91
CA THR A 292 -51.55 6.00 -4.19
C THR A 292 -52.72 5.08 -3.92
N THR A 293 -53.85 5.40 -4.54
CA THR A 293 -55.13 4.69 -4.51
C THR A 293 -54.97 3.23 -4.92
N GLU A 294 -54.44 2.40 -4.02
CA GLU A 294 -54.48 0.96 -4.09
C GLU A 294 -55.83 0.55 -3.49
N LEU A 295 -56.72 -0.02 -4.31
CA LEU A 295 -57.93 -0.65 -3.78
C LEU A 295 -57.48 -1.69 -2.76
N SER A 296 -57.70 -1.36 -1.48
CA SER A 296 -57.27 -2.20 -0.37
C SER A 296 -57.93 -3.57 -0.52
N MET A 297 -57.23 -4.64 -0.13
CA MET A 297 -57.81 -5.99 -0.06
C MET A 297 -59.14 -6.00 0.73
N THR A 298 -59.31 -5.10 1.69
CA THR A 298 -60.61 -4.87 2.35
C THR A 298 -61.69 -4.32 1.42
N GLN A 299 -61.39 -3.42 0.48
CA GLN A 299 -62.35 -2.91 -0.52
C GLN A 299 -62.72 -3.96 -1.58
N VAL A 300 -61.79 -4.86 -1.92
CA VAL A 300 -62.08 -6.02 -2.79
C VAL A 300 -63.00 -7.01 -2.07
N ILE A 301 -62.75 -7.27 -0.78
CA ILE A 301 -63.62 -8.09 0.06
C ILE A 301 -65.01 -7.43 0.22
N ASP A 302 -65.07 -6.10 0.34
CA ASP A 302 -66.34 -5.37 0.47
C ASP A 302 -67.15 -5.35 -0.84
N LEU A 303 -66.49 -5.25 -1.99
CA LEU A 303 -67.16 -5.40 -3.28
C LEU A 303 -67.71 -6.81 -3.48
N LEU A 304 -66.98 -7.84 -3.03
CA LEU A 304 -67.47 -9.22 -3.04
C LEU A 304 -68.65 -9.42 -2.05
N SER A 305 -68.60 -8.78 -0.88
CA SER A 305 -69.67 -8.88 0.13
C SER A 305 -70.97 -8.21 -0.35
N VAL A 306 -70.87 -7.08 -1.05
CA VAL A 306 -72.03 -6.35 -1.61
C VAL A 306 -72.72 -7.14 -2.71
N VAL A 307 -71.97 -7.88 -3.54
CA VAL A 307 -72.55 -8.74 -4.59
C VAL A 307 -73.25 -9.96 -3.98
N ILE A 308 -72.71 -10.53 -2.90
CA ILE A 308 -73.33 -11.64 -2.16
C ILE A 308 -74.61 -11.22 -1.43
N LYS A 309 -74.68 -9.96 -0.97
CA LYS A 309 -75.83 -9.46 -0.21
C LYS A 309 -77.00 -8.96 -1.07
N LYS A 310 -76.82 -8.88 -2.40
CA LYS A 310 -77.81 -8.36 -3.35
C LYS A 310 -78.37 -9.45 -4.30
N ALA A 311 -78.04 -10.72 -4.05
CA ALA A 311 -78.60 -11.92 -4.68
C ALA A 311 -79.44 -12.69 -3.67
#